data_AF-A0A7G3G440-F1
#
_entry.id   AF-A0A7G3G440-F1
#
_cell.length_a   1.000
_cell.length_b   1.000
_cell.length_c   1.000
_cell.angle_alpha   90.00
_cell.angle_beta   90.00
_cell.angle_gamma   90.00
#
_symmetry.space_group_name_H-M   'P 1'
#
loop_
_entity.id
_entity.type
_entity.pdbx_description
1 polymer ?
#
loop_
_entity_poly.entity_id
_entity_poly.type
_entity_poly.pdbx_seq_one_letter_code
_entity_poly.pdbx_strand_id
1 'polypeptide(L)'
;MHPAIINASKLILVGNISGAEKALSDIADEHGDHALSVILEDVAPKDLLAILREYDSAKETVLSLVVSPEQFARAVVLDKLYGERNKDKLRGMMNAVIYKHADTAPDYLEAIFEQKGGAGILADYFEGHYEVALNFILRAHLETTPLPFLDDENILDPEEISAFFEVFYSSENIMDKVDWGYSRTELADNDWKETLWILFHEVPDAFDHLIDEVQSRMLAACQRAAQKTEINPEALDKLLQAICNSSNDDIEESAI
;
A
#
# COMPACT_ATOMS: atom_id res chain seq x y z
N MET A 1 -16.81 -27.56 -10.62
CA MET A 1 -17.47 -26.49 -9.85
C MET A 1 -18.35 -27.07 -8.75
N HIS A 2 -17.85 -27.00 -7.52
CA HIS A 2 -18.47 -27.56 -6.32
C HIS A 2 -19.75 -26.79 -5.90
N PRO A 3 -20.80 -27.43 -5.35
CA PRO A 3 -22.04 -26.76 -4.94
C PRO A 3 -21.84 -25.60 -3.96
N ALA A 4 -20.86 -25.73 -3.05
CA ALA A 4 -20.53 -24.69 -2.09
C ALA A 4 -20.05 -23.39 -2.75
N ILE A 5 -19.28 -23.48 -3.85
CA ILE A 5 -18.81 -22.32 -4.62
C ILE A 5 -19.99 -21.58 -5.24
N ILE A 6 -20.91 -22.33 -5.86
CA ILE A 6 -22.11 -21.74 -6.47
C ILE A 6 -22.96 -21.04 -5.40
N ASN A 7 -23.06 -21.62 -4.20
CA ASN A 7 -23.78 -21.02 -3.08
C ASN A 7 -23.06 -19.75 -2.57
N ALA A 8 -21.75 -19.81 -2.36
CA ALA A 8 -20.93 -18.68 -1.94
C ALA A 8 -21.04 -17.50 -2.93
N SER A 9 -20.89 -17.75 -4.24
CA SER A 9 -21.07 -16.71 -5.26
C SER A 9 -22.47 -16.09 -5.24
N LYS A 10 -23.53 -16.88 -5.03
CA LYS A 10 -24.89 -16.35 -4.89
C LYS A 10 -25.06 -15.49 -3.64
N LEU A 11 -24.46 -15.90 -2.52
CA LEU A 11 -24.50 -15.18 -1.25
C LEU A 11 -23.76 -13.84 -1.36
N ILE A 12 -22.61 -13.81 -2.05
CA ILE A 12 -21.88 -12.58 -2.37
C ILE A 12 -22.73 -11.63 -3.22
N LEU A 13 -23.41 -12.15 -4.25
CA LEU A 13 -24.28 -11.34 -5.12
C LEU A 13 -25.44 -10.66 -4.38
N VAL A 14 -25.93 -11.26 -3.29
CA VAL A 14 -26.97 -10.66 -2.44
C VAL A 14 -26.39 -9.89 -1.23
N GLY A 15 -25.07 -9.71 -1.17
CA GLY A 15 -24.37 -8.96 -0.13
C GLY A 15 -24.15 -9.72 1.19
N ASN A 16 -24.44 -11.01 1.25
CA ASN A 16 -24.23 -11.84 2.45
C ASN A 16 -22.83 -12.47 2.45
N ILE A 17 -21.81 -11.65 2.74
CA ILE A 17 -20.40 -12.09 2.73
C ILE A 17 -20.11 -13.10 3.84
N SER A 18 -20.62 -12.89 5.06
CA SER A 18 -20.45 -13.85 6.16
C SER A 18 -21.07 -15.21 5.86
N GLY A 19 -22.21 -15.23 5.16
CA GLY A 19 -22.82 -16.49 4.72
C GLY A 19 -22.01 -17.18 3.63
N ALA A 20 -21.39 -16.42 2.73
CA ALA A 20 -20.52 -16.96 1.69
C ALA A 20 -19.24 -17.57 2.27
N GLU A 21 -18.61 -16.87 3.22
CA GLU A 21 -17.44 -17.36 3.95
C GLU A 21 -17.79 -18.64 4.71
N LYS A 22 -18.91 -18.64 5.45
CA LYS A 22 -19.39 -19.83 6.15
C LYS A 22 -19.62 -21.03 5.22
N ALA A 23 -20.24 -20.80 4.06
CA ALA A 23 -20.49 -21.88 3.09
C ALA A 23 -19.19 -22.52 2.57
N LEU A 24 -18.07 -21.79 2.58
CA LEU A 24 -16.75 -22.31 2.25
C LEU A 24 -16.07 -22.92 3.48
N SER A 25 -16.14 -22.29 4.65
CA SER A 25 -15.51 -22.81 5.88
C SER A 25 -16.13 -24.14 6.33
N ASP A 26 -17.43 -24.34 6.12
CA ASP A 26 -18.13 -25.60 6.42
C ASP A 26 -17.46 -26.79 5.68
N ILE A 27 -16.76 -26.55 4.55
CA ILE A 27 -15.99 -27.58 3.84
C ILE A 27 -14.77 -28.01 4.64
N ALA A 28 -14.06 -27.07 5.27
CA ALA A 28 -12.93 -27.40 6.13
C ALA A 28 -13.39 -28.19 7.36
N ASP A 29 -14.53 -27.80 7.96
CA ASP A 29 -15.11 -28.50 9.10
C ASP A 29 -15.53 -29.95 8.74
N GLU A 30 -16.08 -30.18 7.55
CA GLU A 30 -16.57 -31.50 7.13
C GLU A 30 -15.49 -32.39 6.48
N HIS A 31 -14.57 -31.81 5.71
CA HIS A 31 -13.65 -32.53 4.81
C HIS A 31 -12.17 -32.17 5.02
N GLY A 32 -11.86 -31.21 5.90
CA GLY A 32 -10.50 -30.75 6.23
C GLY A 32 -9.96 -29.63 5.35
N ASP A 33 -8.92 -28.96 5.85
CA ASP A 33 -8.31 -27.76 5.22
C ASP A 33 -7.79 -28.02 3.80
N HIS A 34 -7.25 -29.21 3.53
CA HIS A 34 -6.78 -29.57 2.20
C HIS A 34 -7.93 -29.62 1.18
N ALA A 35 -9.11 -30.12 1.58
CA ALA A 35 -10.27 -30.15 0.70
C ALA A 35 -10.76 -28.73 0.38
N LEU A 36 -10.73 -27.83 1.38
CA LEU A 36 -11.04 -26.42 1.17
C LEU A 36 -10.03 -25.77 0.21
N SER A 37 -8.72 -25.96 0.42
CA SER A 37 -7.67 -25.42 -0.45
C SER A 37 -7.84 -25.82 -1.93
N VAL A 38 -8.15 -27.09 -2.20
CA VAL A 38 -8.45 -27.59 -3.57
C VAL A 38 -9.69 -26.93 -4.15
N ILE A 39 -10.74 -26.75 -3.34
CA ILE A 39 -11.99 -26.11 -3.80
C ILE A 39 -11.79 -24.61 -4.05
N LEU A 40 -10.89 -23.95 -3.32
CA LEU A 40 -10.56 -22.54 -3.55
C LEU A 40 -9.92 -22.28 -4.92
N GLU A 41 -9.30 -23.28 -5.56
CA GLU A 41 -8.79 -23.14 -6.93
C GLU A 41 -9.90 -22.85 -7.95
N ASP A 42 -11.11 -23.37 -7.70
CA ASP A 42 -12.29 -23.18 -8.55
C ASP A 42 -13.04 -21.87 -8.22
N VAL A 43 -12.70 -21.18 -7.13
CA VAL A 43 -13.37 -19.92 -6.73
C VAL A 43 -12.89 -18.78 -7.61
N ALA A 44 -13.82 -17.98 -8.13
CA ALA A 44 -13.49 -16.82 -8.91
C ALA A 44 -12.69 -15.80 -8.06
N PRO A 45 -11.57 -15.24 -8.55
CA PRO A 45 -10.74 -14.32 -7.74
C PRO A 45 -11.49 -13.11 -7.20
N LYS A 46 -12.50 -12.61 -7.93
CA LYS A 46 -13.36 -11.51 -7.46
C LYS A 46 -14.19 -11.88 -6.23
N ASP A 47 -14.64 -13.14 -6.16
CA ASP A 47 -15.50 -13.64 -5.09
C ASP A 47 -14.65 -13.91 -3.85
N LEU A 48 -13.44 -14.47 -4.05
CA LEU A 48 -12.43 -14.59 -3.01
C LEU A 48 -12.04 -13.23 -2.45
N LEU A 49 -11.75 -12.23 -3.29
CA LEU A 49 -11.46 -10.86 -2.87
C LEU A 49 -12.61 -10.27 -2.05
N ALA A 50 -13.86 -10.44 -2.51
CA ALA A 50 -15.03 -9.90 -1.82
C ALA A 50 -15.18 -10.46 -0.40
N ILE A 51 -14.80 -11.73 -0.19
CA ILE A 51 -14.75 -12.31 1.14
C ILE A 51 -13.58 -11.74 1.93
N LEU A 52 -12.34 -11.90 1.45
CA LEU A 52 -11.13 -11.51 2.19
C LEU A 52 -11.14 -10.05 2.62
N ARG A 53 -11.69 -9.16 1.80
CA ARG A 53 -11.78 -7.73 2.11
C ARG A 53 -12.63 -7.41 3.34
N GLU A 54 -13.56 -8.28 3.74
CA GLU A 54 -14.38 -8.08 4.94
C GLU A 54 -13.68 -8.51 6.24
N TYR A 55 -12.44 -8.98 6.15
CA TYR A 55 -11.65 -9.55 7.23
C TYR A 55 -10.27 -8.88 7.29
N ASP A 56 -9.73 -8.77 8.49
CA ASP A 56 -8.45 -8.16 8.81
C ASP A 56 -7.87 -8.82 10.07
N SER A 57 -6.82 -8.25 10.66
CA SER A 57 -6.22 -8.77 11.89
C SER A 57 -7.16 -8.74 13.11
N ALA A 58 -8.21 -7.91 13.10
CA ALA A 58 -9.21 -7.84 14.17
C ALA A 58 -10.39 -8.80 13.93
N LYS A 59 -10.67 -9.13 12.67
CA LYS A 59 -11.74 -10.04 12.25
C LYS A 59 -11.16 -11.12 11.36
N GLU A 60 -10.81 -12.25 11.94
CA GLU A 60 -10.18 -13.38 11.24
C GLU A 60 -11.17 -14.21 10.41
N THR A 61 -10.66 -14.84 9.35
CA THR A 61 -11.38 -15.83 8.53
C THR A 61 -10.55 -17.11 8.41
N VAL A 62 -11.23 -18.25 8.30
CA VAL A 62 -10.55 -19.53 8.01
C VAL A 62 -9.89 -19.51 6.63
N LEU A 63 -10.43 -18.73 5.70
CA LEU A 63 -9.91 -18.65 4.33
C LEU A 63 -8.49 -18.07 4.26
N SER A 64 -8.10 -17.19 5.18
CA SER A 64 -6.75 -16.62 5.20
C SER A 64 -5.68 -17.63 5.63
N LEU A 65 -6.07 -18.77 6.21
CA LEU A 65 -5.17 -19.87 6.59
C LEU A 65 -4.86 -20.82 5.42
N VAL A 66 -5.76 -20.90 4.43
CA VAL A 66 -5.74 -21.97 3.42
C VAL A 66 -5.56 -21.45 1.99
N VAL A 67 -5.70 -20.14 1.79
CA VAL A 67 -5.46 -19.51 0.50
C VAL A 67 -3.99 -19.66 0.11
N SER A 68 -3.69 -20.01 -1.14
CA SER A 68 -2.29 -20.04 -1.60
C SER A 68 -1.79 -18.64 -1.96
N PRO A 69 -0.46 -18.41 -2.01
CA PRO A 69 0.13 -17.19 -2.52
C PRO A 69 -0.45 -16.74 -3.87
N GLU A 70 -0.54 -17.65 -4.85
CA GLU A 70 -1.02 -17.35 -6.19
C GLU A 70 -2.52 -17.08 -6.21
N GLN A 71 -3.31 -17.78 -5.39
CA GLN A 71 -4.74 -17.52 -5.25
C GLN A 71 -5.00 -16.13 -4.67
N PHE A 72 -4.26 -15.78 -3.61
CA PHE A 72 -4.34 -14.46 -2.99
C PHE A 72 -3.91 -13.36 -3.96
N ALA A 73 -2.78 -13.56 -4.64
CA ALA A 73 -2.25 -12.62 -5.63
C ALA A 73 -3.27 -12.29 -6.73
N ARG A 74 -3.91 -13.31 -7.33
CA ARG A 74 -4.96 -13.13 -8.35
C ARG A 74 -6.18 -12.36 -7.82
N ALA A 75 -6.49 -12.50 -6.53
CA ALA A 75 -7.60 -11.81 -5.88
C ALA A 75 -7.24 -10.35 -5.56
N VAL A 76 -6.10 -10.11 -4.89
CA VAL A 76 -5.72 -8.78 -4.39
C VAL A 76 -5.45 -7.77 -5.49
N VAL A 77 -4.95 -8.19 -6.66
CA VAL A 77 -4.79 -7.27 -7.80
C VAL A 77 -6.11 -6.69 -8.33
N LEU A 78 -7.23 -7.37 -8.07
CA LEU A 78 -8.56 -6.85 -8.39
C LEU A 78 -9.00 -5.74 -7.44
N ASP A 79 -8.34 -5.56 -6.28
CA ASP A 79 -8.67 -4.47 -5.36
C ASP A 79 -8.47 -3.11 -6.03
N LYS A 80 -7.56 -2.98 -7.00
CA LYS A 80 -7.43 -1.75 -7.80
C LYS A 80 -8.72 -1.36 -8.55
N LEU A 81 -9.57 -2.33 -8.88
CA LEU A 81 -10.83 -2.12 -9.62
C LEU A 81 -12.02 -1.85 -8.70
N TYR A 82 -12.00 -2.40 -7.48
CA TYR A 82 -13.16 -2.41 -6.57
C TYR A 82 -12.88 -1.69 -5.24
N GLY A 83 -11.61 -1.40 -4.96
CA GLY A 83 -11.05 -0.85 -3.73
C GLY A 83 -11.59 0.54 -3.38
N GLU A 84 -11.52 0.85 -2.10
CA GLU A 84 -11.77 2.21 -1.63
C GLU A 84 -10.61 3.14 -1.99
N ARG A 85 -10.86 4.46 -1.91
CA ARG A 85 -9.79 5.45 -2.08
C ARG A 85 -8.75 5.35 -0.97
N ASN A 86 -9.16 5.01 0.25
CA ASN A 86 -8.25 4.76 1.35
C ASN A 86 -7.78 3.29 1.31
N LYS A 87 -6.47 3.07 1.38
CA LYS A 87 -5.82 1.75 1.32
C LYS A 87 -5.61 1.09 2.66
N ASP A 88 -6.08 1.67 3.77
CA ASP A 88 -6.04 1.04 5.09
C ASP A 88 -6.68 -0.36 5.08
N LYS A 89 -7.81 -0.51 4.37
CA LYS A 89 -8.52 -1.80 4.24
C LYS A 89 -7.73 -2.82 3.41
N LEU A 90 -7.05 -2.36 2.36
CA LEU A 90 -6.14 -3.20 1.57
C LEU A 90 -4.97 -3.68 2.42
N ARG A 91 -4.30 -2.78 3.14
CA ARG A 91 -3.19 -3.09 4.04
C ARG A 91 -3.61 -4.05 5.15
N GLY A 92 -4.75 -3.81 5.81
CA GLY A 92 -5.30 -4.70 6.83
C GLY A 92 -5.60 -6.11 6.31
N MET A 93 -6.22 -6.23 5.13
CA MET A 93 -6.47 -7.51 4.47
C MET A 93 -5.16 -8.23 4.10
N MET A 94 -4.20 -7.51 3.51
CA MET A 94 -2.89 -8.08 3.15
C MET A 94 -2.15 -8.59 4.38
N ASN A 95 -2.07 -7.79 5.45
CA ASN A 95 -1.41 -8.19 6.70
C ASN A 95 -2.07 -9.45 7.30
N ALA A 96 -3.40 -9.54 7.26
CA ALA A 96 -4.14 -10.69 7.80
C ALA A 96 -3.91 -12.02 7.05
N VAL A 97 -3.48 -11.95 5.79
CA VAL A 97 -3.17 -13.12 4.96
C VAL A 97 -1.67 -13.42 4.96
N ILE A 98 -0.84 -12.43 4.60
CA ILE A 98 0.62 -12.58 4.42
C ILE A 98 1.30 -13.02 5.71
N TYR A 99 0.90 -12.46 6.85
CA TYR A 99 1.52 -12.74 8.14
C TYR A 99 0.83 -13.85 8.93
N LYS A 100 -0.11 -14.58 8.32
CA LYS A 100 -0.74 -15.70 9.02
C LYS A 100 0.26 -16.82 9.32
N HIS A 101 1.21 -17.02 8.40
CA HIS A 101 2.37 -17.89 8.56
C HIS A 101 3.64 -17.09 8.23
N ALA A 102 4.36 -16.66 9.27
CA ALA A 102 5.48 -15.72 9.14
C ALA A 102 6.55 -16.19 8.12
N ASP A 103 6.78 -17.48 8.00
CA ASP A 103 7.76 -18.07 7.07
C ASP A 103 7.36 -17.99 5.59
N THR A 104 6.08 -17.76 5.28
CA THR A 104 5.55 -17.74 3.90
C THR A 104 5.30 -16.34 3.35
N ALA A 105 5.48 -15.29 4.18
CA ALA A 105 5.28 -13.91 3.75
C ALA A 105 6.01 -13.52 2.45
N PRO A 106 7.28 -13.94 2.22
CA PRO A 106 7.98 -13.67 0.95
C PRO A 106 7.24 -14.26 -0.26
N ASP A 107 6.76 -15.50 -0.16
CA ASP A 107 6.06 -16.20 -1.25
C ASP A 107 4.80 -15.43 -1.68
N TYR A 108 4.04 -14.88 -0.73
CA TYR A 108 2.88 -14.04 -1.02
C TYR A 108 3.27 -12.74 -1.72
N LEU A 109 4.32 -12.06 -1.24
CA LEU A 109 4.77 -10.79 -1.81
C LEU A 109 5.31 -10.99 -3.24
N GLU A 110 6.06 -12.06 -3.48
CA GLU A 110 6.54 -12.46 -4.80
C GLU A 110 5.36 -12.79 -5.73
N ALA A 111 4.42 -13.62 -5.28
CA ALA A 111 3.24 -13.97 -6.09
C ALA A 111 2.40 -12.74 -6.46
N ILE A 112 2.25 -11.77 -5.57
CA ILE A 112 1.57 -10.49 -5.84
C ILE A 112 2.34 -9.70 -6.89
N PHE A 113 3.66 -9.58 -6.74
CA PHE A 113 4.52 -8.86 -7.66
C PHE A 113 4.46 -9.43 -9.09
N GLU A 114 4.45 -10.76 -9.24
CA GLU A 114 4.36 -11.44 -10.53
C GLU A 114 3.05 -11.17 -11.30
N GLN A 115 2.00 -10.73 -10.61
CA GLN A 115 0.75 -10.36 -11.28
C GLN A 115 0.91 -9.07 -12.08
N LYS A 116 0.13 -8.96 -13.16
CA LYS A 116 0.08 -7.72 -13.94
C LYS A 116 -0.42 -6.55 -13.08
N GLY A 117 0.45 -5.60 -12.82
CA GLY A 117 0.17 -4.44 -11.96
C GLY A 117 0.44 -4.69 -10.47
N GLY A 118 1.10 -5.79 -10.12
CA GLY A 118 1.48 -6.19 -8.77
C GLY A 118 2.31 -5.14 -8.03
N ALA A 119 3.33 -4.57 -8.68
CA ALA A 119 4.12 -3.46 -8.12
C ALA A 119 3.23 -2.26 -7.72
N GLY A 120 2.17 -1.98 -8.48
CA GLY A 120 1.20 -0.96 -8.15
C GLY A 120 0.35 -1.28 -6.93
N ILE A 121 0.07 -2.56 -6.65
CA ILE A 121 -0.61 -3.00 -5.42
C ILE A 121 0.32 -2.91 -4.22
N LEU A 122 1.59 -3.31 -4.38
CA LEU A 122 2.59 -3.12 -3.33
C LEU A 122 2.75 -1.63 -3.00
N ALA A 123 2.76 -0.75 -4.00
CA ALA A 123 2.74 0.69 -3.73
C ALA A 123 1.44 1.15 -3.05
N ASP A 124 0.27 0.65 -3.45
CA ASP A 124 -1.00 0.95 -2.76
C ASP A 124 -0.96 0.52 -1.27
N TYR A 125 -0.29 -0.59 -0.94
CA TYR A 125 -0.11 -1.04 0.45
C TYR A 125 0.65 -0.01 1.31
N PHE A 126 1.68 0.62 0.75
CA PHE A 126 2.46 1.68 1.39
C PHE A 126 1.83 3.08 1.30
N GLU A 127 0.61 3.22 0.77
CA GLU A 127 -0.06 4.52 0.71
C GLU A 127 -0.20 5.13 2.11
N GLY A 128 0.20 6.41 2.23
CA GLY A 128 0.30 7.14 3.49
C GLY A 128 1.62 6.96 4.26
N HIS A 129 2.55 6.11 3.76
CA HIS A 129 3.82 5.79 4.43
C HIS A 129 5.05 5.96 3.52
N TYR A 130 4.92 6.51 2.31
CA TYR A 130 6.03 6.57 1.35
C TYR A 130 7.24 7.30 1.90
N GLU A 131 7.06 8.52 2.42
CA GLU A 131 8.13 9.34 2.96
C GLU A 131 8.85 8.65 4.13
N VAL A 132 8.06 8.06 5.04
CA VAL A 132 8.55 7.35 6.22
C VAL A 132 9.29 6.07 5.83
N ALA A 133 8.81 5.36 4.81
CA ALA A 133 9.47 4.17 4.26
C ALA A 133 10.82 4.51 3.61
N LEU A 134 10.89 5.56 2.79
CA LEU A 134 12.15 6.03 2.20
C LEU A 134 13.14 6.48 3.27
N ASN A 135 12.67 7.20 4.29
CA ASN A 135 13.49 7.61 5.42
C ASN A 135 14.05 6.40 6.19
N PHE A 136 13.24 5.37 6.38
CA PHE A 136 13.67 4.13 7.01
C PHE A 136 14.76 3.43 6.19
N ILE A 137 14.60 3.31 4.87
CA ILE A 137 15.62 2.73 3.97
C ILE A 137 16.97 3.48 4.12
N LEU A 138 16.93 4.82 4.13
CA LEU A 138 18.13 5.65 4.29
C LEU A 138 18.85 5.43 5.63
N ARG A 139 18.08 5.25 6.70
CA ARG A 139 18.62 5.15 8.07
C ARG A 139 18.98 3.73 8.49
N ALA A 140 18.49 2.73 7.77
CA ALA A 140 18.76 1.33 8.06
C ALA A 140 20.26 0.98 8.09
N HIS A 141 21.10 1.76 7.39
CA HIS A 141 22.56 1.58 7.34
C HIS A 141 23.35 2.19 8.53
N LEU A 142 22.80 3.18 9.24
CA LEU A 142 23.58 4.00 10.17
C LEU A 142 23.54 3.42 11.61
N GLU A 143 24.53 2.61 11.95
CA GLU A 143 24.72 1.86 13.21
C GLU A 143 24.68 2.65 14.54
N THR A 144 24.45 3.97 14.59
CA THR A 144 24.73 4.75 15.82
C THR A 144 23.63 5.66 16.34
N THR A 145 22.38 5.53 15.88
CA THR A 145 21.28 6.27 16.54
C THR A 145 20.12 5.32 16.84
N PRO A 146 19.69 5.15 18.11
CA PRO A 146 18.50 4.38 18.40
C PRO A 146 17.32 5.09 17.72
N LEU A 147 16.53 4.40 16.88
CA LEU A 147 15.33 4.96 16.25
C LEU A 147 14.36 5.38 17.37
N PRO A 148 14.25 6.68 17.71
CA PRO A 148 13.56 7.12 18.91
C PRO A 148 12.27 7.77 18.46
N PHE A 149 11.34 6.99 17.89
CA PHE A 149 10.27 7.54 17.05
C PHE A 149 10.90 8.21 15.80
N LEU A 150 10.55 7.72 14.60
CA LEU A 150 10.69 8.59 13.44
C LEU A 150 9.89 9.85 13.79
N ASP A 151 10.48 11.03 13.63
CA ASP A 151 9.66 12.25 13.59
C ASP A 151 8.75 12.03 12.37
N ASP A 152 7.55 11.51 12.60
CA ASP A 152 6.49 11.37 11.60
C ASP A 152 6.15 12.76 10.98
N GLU A 153 6.73 13.84 11.52
CA GLU A 153 6.63 15.22 11.05
C GLU A 153 7.65 15.60 9.97
N ASN A 154 8.71 14.83 9.73
CA ASN A 154 9.77 15.22 8.79
C ASN A 154 9.46 14.71 7.37
N ILE A 155 8.51 15.38 6.72
CA ILE A 155 8.13 15.18 5.32
C ILE A 155 9.29 15.65 4.45
N LEU A 156 9.90 14.73 3.69
CA LEU A 156 10.96 15.05 2.74
C LEU A 156 10.45 16.07 1.71
N ASP A 157 11.22 17.13 1.45
CA ASP A 157 10.87 18.08 0.40
C ASP A 157 11.13 17.49 -1.01
N PRO A 158 10.58 18.08 -2.09
CA PRO A 158 10.75 17.54 -3.45
C PRO A 158 12.21 17.45 -3.91
N GLU A 159 13.09 18.32 -3.40
CA GLU A 159 14.51 18.34 -3.75
C GLU A 159 15.24 17.20 -3.04
N GLU A 160 14.92 16.95 -1.76
CA GLU A 160 15.39 15.81 -0.98
C GLU A 160 14.92 14.48 -1.56
N ILE A 161 13.65 14.39 -2.01
CA ILE A 161 13.11 13.21 -2.69
C ILE A 161 13.87 12.97 -4.00
N SER A 162 14.08 14.01 -4.81
CA SER A 162 14.82 13.89 -6.06
C SER A 162 16.27 13.45 -5.83
N ALA A 163 16.95 14.08 -4.86
CA ALA A 163 18.31 13.73 -4.48
C ALA A 163 18.40 12.29 -3.94
N PHE A 164 17.40 11.84 -3.17
CA PHE A 164 17.31 10.45 -2.71
C PHE A 164 17.34 9.50 -3.91
N PHE A 165 16.46 9.70 -4.88
CA PHE A 165 16.38 8.81 -6.03
C PHE A 165 17.62 8.89 -6.92
N GLU A 166 18.22 10.06 -7.09
CA GLU A 166 19.51 10.18 -7.80
C GLU A 166 20.61 9.36 -7.13
N VAL A 167 20.71 9.39 -5.79
CA VAL A 167 21.64 8.54 -5.04
C VAL A 167 21.26 7.07 -5.15
N PHE A 168 19.97 6.77 -5.06
CA PHE A 168 19.44 5.41 -5.11
C PHE A 168 19.80 4.71 -6.42
N TYR A 169 19.61 5.38 -7.56
CA TYR A 169 19.93 4.82 -8.88
C TYR A 169 21.40 4.97 -9.29
N SER A 170 22.17 5.90 -8.70
CA SER A 170 23.60 6.10 -9.04
C SER A 170 24.54 5.17 -8.30
N SER A 171 24.15 4.69 -7.12
CA SER A 171 24.86 3.63 -6.44
C SER A 171 24.63 2.34 -7.22
N GLU A 172 25.71 1.69 -7.70
CA GLU A 172 25.61 0.31 -8.22
C GLU A 172 24.93 -0.52 -7.12
N ASN A 173 23.67 -0.89 -7.38
CA ASN A 173 22.74 -1.66 -6.58
C ASN A 173 22.77 -1.33 -5.07
N ILE A 174 21.86 -0.49 -4.57
CA ILE A 174 21.70 -0.26 -3.11
C ILE A 174 21.57 -1.58 -2.35
N MET A 175 20.94 -2.58 -2.98
CA MET A 175 20.80 -3.94 -2.47
C MET A 175 22.15 -4.60 -2.13
N ASP A 176 23.21 -4.28 -2.88
CA ASP A 176 24.55 -4.84 -2.67
C ASP A 176 25.36 -4.06 -1.62
N LYS A 177 24.86 -2.91 -1.14
CA LYS A 177 25.64 -1.97 -0.32
C LYS A 177 25.01 -1.63 1.03
N VAL A 178 23.71 -1.78 1.18
CA VAL A 178 23.03 -1.46 2.44
C VAL A 178 22.93 -2.72 3.28
N ASP A 179 23.89 -2.89 4.19
CA ASP A 179 23.73 -3.82 5.32
C ASP A 179 22.77 -3.15 6.31
N TRP A 180 21.52 -3.64 6.36
CA TRP A 180 20.53 -3.15 7.31
C TRP A 180 20.89 -3.70 8.69
N GLY A 181 21.14 -2.81 9.65
CA GLY A 181 21.55 -3.20 11.01
C GLY A 181 20.45 -3.89 11.85
N TYR A 182 19.30 -4.21 11.27
CA TYR A 182 18.14 -4.79 11.93
C TYR A 182 17.81 -6.16 11.34
N SER A 183 17.61 -7.13 12.22
CA SER A 183 17.05 -8.44 11.87
C SER A 183 15.53 -8.37 11.71
N ARG A 184 14.96 -9.28 10.90
CA ARG A 184 13.51 -9.40 10.74
C ARG A 184 12.76 -9.49 12.07
N THR A 185 13.30 -10.23 13.05
CA THR A 185 12.67 -10.42 14.37
C THR A 185 12.55 -9.11 15.16
N GLU A 186 13.44 -8.15 14.96
CA GLU A 186 13.38 -6.84 15.61
C GLU A 186 12.28 -5.95 15.01
N LEU A 187 11.85 -6.25 13.78
CA LEU A 187 10.83 -5.51 13.02
C LEU A 187 9.51 -6.26 12.89
N ALA A 188 9.35 -7.42 13.54
CA ALA A 188 8.22 -8.34 13.34
C ALA A 188 6.89 -7.81 13.92
N ASP A 189 6.39 -6.70 13.38
CA ASP A 189 5.14 -6.05 13.74
C ASP A 189 3.96 -6.46 12.83
N ASN A 190 4.20 -7.36 11.86
CA ASN A 190 3.23 -7.75 10.82
C ASN A 190 2.65 -6.55 10.06
N ASP A 191 3.44 -5.49 9.89
CA ASP A 191 3.05 -4.28 9.21
C ASP A 191 4.15 -3.78 8.26
N TRP A 192 4.02 -2.54 7.80
CA TRP A 192 4.80 -2.00 6.70
C TRP A 192 6.32 -2.07 6.89
N LYS A 193 6.85 -2.02 8.13
CA LYS A 193 8.31 -2.12 8.39
C LYS A 193 8.82 -3.52 8.13
N GLU A 194 8.13 -4.53 8.66
CA GLU A 194 8.45 -5.93 8.36
C GLU A 194 8.30 -6.20 6.86
N THR A 195 7.22 -5.71 6.24
CA THR A 195 6.95 -5.90 4.81
C THR A 195 8.07 -5.30 3.96
N LEU A 196 8.54 -4.09 4.30
CA LEU A 196 9.61 -3.44 3.58
C LEU A 196 10.95 -4.18 3.76
N TRP A 197 11.21 -4.70 4.96
CA TRP A 197 12.38 -5.54 5.24
C TRP A 197 12.37 -6.81 4.39
N ILE A 198 11.22 -7.50 4.30
CA ILE A 198 11.08 -8.72 3.50
C ILE A 198 11.27 -8.43 2.01
N LEU A 199 10.65 -7.36 1.50
CA LEU A 199 10.84 -6.95 0.10
C LEU A 199 12.32 -6.67 -0.18
N PHE A 200 13.01 -5.97 0.72
CA PHE A 200 14.43 -5.65 0.55
C PHE A 200 15.33 -6.89 0.57
N HIS A 201 15.13 -7.81 1.52
CA HIS A 201 16.07 -8.91 1.74
C HIS A 201 15.69 -10.22 1.05
N GLU A 202 14.39 -10.51 0.91
CA GLU A 202 13.89 -11.80 0.45
C GLU A 202 13.26 -11.72 -0.96
N VAL A 203 12.74 -10.55 -1.37
CA VAL A 203 12.10 -10.35 -2.69
C VAL A 203 12.64 -9.11 -3.43
N PRO A 204 13.95 -9.06 -3.73
CA PRO A 204 14.65 -7.85 -4.19
C PRO A 204 14.08 -7.28 -5.50
N ASP A 205 13.69 -8.13 -6.45
CA ASP A 205 13.10 -7.71 -7.71
C ASP A 205 11.78 -6.93 -7.50
N ALA A 206 10.96 -7.37 -6.53
CA ALA A 206 9.73 -6.68 -6.17
C ALA A 206 10.00 -5.35 -5.47
N PHE A 207 11.06 -5.27 -4.66
CA PHE A 207 11.49 -4.04 -4.01
C PHE A 207 11.89 -2.96 -5.03
N ASP A 208 12.72 -3.29 -6.01
CA ASP A 208 13.14 -2.31 -7.03
C ASP A 208 11.94 -1.69 -7.77
N HIS A 209 11.01 -2.54 -8.21
CA HIS A 209 9.80 -2.07 -8.89
C HIS A 209 8.84 -1.31 -7.97
N LEU A 210 8.79 -1.65 -6.69
CA LEU A 210 8.07 -0.86 -5.69
C LEU A 210 8.65 0.55 -5.60
N ILE A 211 9.99 0.67 -5.50
CA ILE A 211 10.67 1.97 -5.39
C ILE A 211 10.42 2.83 -6.64
N ASP A 212 10.47 2.25 -7.84
CA ASP A 212 10.14 2.94 -9.10
C ASP A 212 8.69 3.47 -9.12
N GLU A 213 7.74 2.66 -8.65
CA GLU A 213 6.33 3.02 -8.59
C GLU A 213 6.08 4.11 -7.53
N VAL A 214 6.73 4.03 -6.37
CA VAL A 214 6.68 5.03 -5.31
C VAL A 214 7.27 6.35 -5.81
N GLN A 215 8.44 6.33 -6.44
CA GLN A 215 9.05 7.52 -7.07
C GLN A 215 8.08 8.19 -8.03
N SER A 216 7.53 7.41 -8.95
CA SER A 216 6.61 7.90 -9.99
C SER A 216 5.38 8.58 -9.37
N ARG A 217 4.83 8.02 -8.29
CA ARG A 217 3.69 8.58 -7.56
C ARG A 217 4.04 9.85 -6.80
N MET A 218 5.18 9.87 -6.10
CA MET A 218 5.65 11.04 -5.35
C MET A 218 5.94 12.21 -6.29
N LEU A 219 6.67 11.99 -7.38
CA LEU A 219 6.94 13.02 -8.40
C LEU A 219 5.63 13.56 -9.01
N ALA A 220 4.69 12.67 -9.34
CA ALA A 220 3.38 13.09 -9.85
C ALA A 220 2.58 13.88 -8.80
N ALA A 221 2.69 13.55 -7.51
CA ALA A 221 2.07 14.32 -6.43
C ALA A 221 2.71 15.72 -6.30
N CYS A 222 4.04 15.82 -6.32
CA CYS A 222 4.76 17.10 -6.31
C CYS A 222 4.37 17.98 -7.51
N GLN A 223 4.29 17.41 -8.72
CA GLN A 223 3.87 18.15 -9.91
C GLN A 223 2.42 18.67 -9.80
N ARG A 224 1.50 17.85 -9.28
CA ARG A 224 0.11 18.28 -9.03
C ARG A 224 0.04 19.38 -7.96
N ALA A 225 0.86 19.28 -6.91
CA ALA A 225 0.95 20.31 -5.88
C ALA A 225 1.51 21.63 -6.45
N ALA A 226 2.56 21.58 -7.27
CA ALA A 226 3.14 22.75 -7.94
C ALA A 226 2.12 23.43 -8.87
N GLN A 227 1.39 22.66 -9.69
CA GLN A 227 0.32 23.19 -10.56
C GLN A 227 -0.82 23.83 -9.76
N LYS A 228 -1.17 23.25 -8.60
CA LYS A 228 -2.20 23.80 -7.71
C LYS A 228 -1.75 25.09 -7.02
N THR A 229 -0.46 25.24 -6.77
CA THR A 229 0.14 26.45 -6.19
C THR A 229 0.30 27.57 -7.22
N GLU A 230 0.63 27.24 -8.48
CA GLU A 230 0.62 28.21 -9.59
C GLU A 230 -0.79 28.66 -9.98
N ILE A 231 -1.81 27.82 -9.76
CA ILE A 231 -3.22 28.18 -9.98
C ILE A 231 -3.86 28.64 -8.66
N ASN A 232 -3.56 29.88 -8.25
CA ASN A 232 -4.57 30.72 -7.60
C ASN A 232 -4.66 32.12 -8.26
N PRO A 233 -5.10 32.17 -9.53
CA PRO A 233 -5.29 33.43 -10.25
C PRO A 233 -6.38 34.30 -9.61
N GLU A 234 -7.35 33.72 -8.90
CA GLU A 234 -8.38 34.49 -8.19
C GLU A 234 -7.87 35.19 -6.93
N ALA A 235 -6.95 34.60 -6.17
CA ALA A 235 -6.32 35.28 -5.04
C ALA A 235 -5.37 36.38 -5.52
N LEU A 236 -4.66 36.14 -6.63
CA LEU A 236 -3.83 37.16 -7.27
C LEU A 236 -4.70 38.31 -7.81
N ASP A 237 -5.82 38.02 -8.47
CA ASP A 237 -6.72 39.03 -9.02
C ASP A 237 -7.48 39.79 -7.91
N LYS A 238 -7.85 39.13 -6.81
CA LYS A 238 -8.40 39.78 -5.60
C LYS A 238 -7.38 40.66 -4.88
N LEU A 239 -6.11 40.23 -4.80
CA LEU A 239 -5.03 41.05 -4.25
C LEU A 239 -4.75 42.26 -5.15
N LEU A 240 -4.72 42.08 -6.47
CA LEU A 240 -4.52 43.15 -7.43
C LEU A 240 -5.69 44.15 -7.40
N GLN A 241 -6.95 43.69 -7.32
CA GLN A 241 -8.12 44.57 -7.15
C GLN A 241 -8.09 45.32 -5.82
N ALA A 242 -7.71 44.68 -4.71
CA ALA A 242 -7.60 45.34 -3.41
C ALA A 242 -6.52 46.43 -3.40
N ILE A 243 -5.38 46.17 -4.05
CA ILE A 243 -4.28 47.14 -4.18
C ILE A 243 -4.70 48.31 -5.07
N CYS A 244 -5.31 48.06 -6.24
CA CYS A 244 -5.77 49.12 -7.15
C CYS A 244 -6.88 49.99 -6.55
N ASN A 245 -7.75 49.44 -5.71
CA ASN A 245 -8.81 50.21 -5.05
C ASN A 245 -8.29 51.06 -3.88
N SER A 246 -7.20 50.65 -3.22
CA SER A 246 -6.60 51.40 -2.11
C SER A 246 -5.77 52.63 -2.54
N SER A 247 -5.40 52.75 -3.81
CA SER A 247 -4.61 53.89 -4.32
C SER A 247 -5.45 55.05 -4.87
N ASN A 248 -6.78 54.92 -4.91
CA ASN A 248 -7.68 55.99 -5.36
C ASN A 248 -8.28 56.83 -4.22
N ASP A 249 -8.17 56.40 -2.96
CA ASP A 249 -8.80 57.10 -1.82
C ASP A 249 -7.91 58.20 -1.19
N ASP A 250 -6.62 58.31 -1.55
CA ASP A 250 -5.68 59.29 -0.94
C ASP A 250 -5.39 60.54 -1.80
N ILE A 251 -6.09 60.76 -2.92
CA ILE A 251 -5.86 61.94 -3.80
C ILE A 251 -7.03 62.95 -3.79
N GLU A 252 -8.22 62.62 -3.26
CA GLU A 252 -9.36 63.55 -3.26
C GLU A 252 -9.60 64.34 -1.95
N GLU A 253 -8.74 64.23 -0.93
CA GLU A 253 -8.84 65.05 0.31
C GLU A 253 -7.79 66.18 0.40
N SER A 254 -7.37 66.76 -0.74
CA SER A 254 -6.55 67.98 -0.77
C SER A 254 -7.01 69.05 -1.78
N ALA A 255 -8.23 68.96 -2.28
CA ALA A 255 -8.82 70.02 -3.09
C ALA A 255 -10.32 70.17 -2.81
N ILE A 256 -10.66 70.82 -1.69
CA ILE A 256 -11.70 71.86 -1.51
C ILE A 256 -11.54 72.46 -0.12
#